data_AF-A0A0A7PBE3-F1
#
_entry.id   AF-A0A0A7PBE3-F1
#
_cell.length_a   1.000
_cell.length_b   1.000
_cell.length_c   1.000
_cell.angle_alpha   90.00
_cell.angle_beta   90.00
_cell.angle_gamma   90.00
#
_symmetry.space_group_name_H-M   'P 1'
#
loop_
_entity.id
_entity.type
_entity.pdbx_description
1 polymer ?
#
loop_
_entity_poly.entity_id
_entity_poly.type
_entity_poly.pdbx_seq_one_letter_code
_entity_poly.pdbx_strand_id
1 'polypeptide(L)'
;MVMPRIPNDETNSAAAGAAAEEGRRPTLVAAPAAASPELSDRPQRRNFGAKYKLQILDEIDRAAGTPGAIGAILRREGIYSSSITEWRRLRATGAYEGLSPVKRGPKPMASNPVSAEHAQLKREHKRLQQRLERAEAVIEIQKKVARLIGFPIEDDEKP
;
A
#
# COMPACT_ATOMS: atom_id res chain seq x y z
N MET A 1 35.01 8.77 2.46
CA MET A 1 34.90 7.71 1.44
C MET A 1 33.43 7.61 1.03
N VAL A 2 33.03 8.38 0.02
CA VAL A 2 31.66 8.43 -0.53
C VAL A 2 31.83 8.32 -2.04
N MET A 3 31.21 7.31 -2.65
CA MET A 3 31.21 7.13 -4.10
C MET A 3 29.97 7.82 -4.69
N PRO A 4 30.12 8.74 -5.67
CA PRO A 4 29.00 9.36 -6.36
C PRO A 4 28.46 8.47 -7.49
N ARG A 5 27.17 8.68 -7.79
CA ARG A 5 26.34 7.92 -8.73
C ARG A 5 26.36 8.58 -10.12
N ILE A 6 26.67 7.81 -11.16
CA ILE A 6 26.64 8.27 -12.57
C ILE A 6 25.26 7.93 -13.16
N PRO A 7 24.54 8.87 -13.79
CA PRO A 7 23.41 8.60 -14.66
C PRO A 7 23.88 8.49 -16.13
N ASN A 8 23.32 7.52 -16.88
CA ASN A 8 23.43 7.48 -18.33
C ASN A 8 22.06 7.82 -18.91
N ASP A 9 22.02 8.86 -19.74
CA ASP A 9 20.93 9.19 -20.66
C ASP A 9 21.53 9.35 -22.06
N GLU A 10 20.64 9.41 -23.06
CA GLU A 10 20.86 9.76 -24.47
C GLU A 10 21.04 8.55 -25.41
N THR A 11 19.96 8.07 -26.05
CA THR A 11 19.35 8.56 -27.30
C THR A 11 20.31 8.51 -28.49
N ASN A 12 20.06 7.58 -29.41
CA ASN A 12 20.60 7.68 -30.77
C ASN A 12 19.44 7.67 -31.77
N SER A 13 19.28 8.81 -32.43
CA SER A 13 18.42 9.07 -33.58
C SER A 13 19.32 9.33 -34.81
N ALA A 14 18.76 9.18 -36.01
CA ALA A 14 19.32 9.48 -37.34
C ALA A 14 20.23 8.39 -37.94
N ALA A 15 20.22 8.09 -39.24
CA ALA A 15 19.46 8.59 -40.39
C ALA A 15 19.57 7.58 -41.55
N ALA A 16 18.66 7.73 -42.51
CA ALA A 16 18.60 7.03 -43.78
C ALA A 16 19.75 7.38 -44.73
N GLY A 17 20.05 6.47 -45.66
CA GLY A 17 20.89 6.73 -46.82
C GLY A 17 21.11 5.46 -47.66
N ALA A 18 20.37 5.35 -48.76
CA ALA A 18 20.53 4.32 -49.78
C ALA A 18 21.72 4.64 -50.71
N ALA A 19 22.52 3.63 -51.06
CA ALA A 19 23.32 3.63 -52.28
C ALA A 19 23.61 2.17 -52.69
N ALA A 20 23.39 1.91 -53.98
CA ALA A 20 23.57 0.65 -54.66
C ALA A 20 25.05 0.23 -54.76
N GLU A 21 25.31 -1.08 -54.77
CA GLU A 21 26.37 -1.70 -55.59
C GLU A 21 26.29 -3.23 -55.54
N GLU A 22 26.90 -3.83 -56.55
CA GLU A 22 26.65 -5.12 -57.17
C GLU A 22 27.19 -6.31 -56.37
N GLY A 23 26.69 -7.52 -56.71
CA GLY A 23 27.37 -8.76 -56.32
C GLY A 23 26.46 -9.87 -55.81
N ARG A 24 25.65 -10.46 -56.70
CA ARG A 24 24.86 -11.64 -56.37
C ARG A 24 25.76 -12.88 -56.25
N ARG A 25 26.05 -13.32 -55.02
CA ARG A 25 26.09 -14.74 -54.62
C ARG A 25 25.69 -14.88 -53.13
N PRO A 26 24.43 -15.18 -52.80
CA PRO A 26 24.07 -15.52 -51.43
C PRO A 26 24.40 -16.99 -51.19
N THR A 27 25.52 -17.28 -50.55
CA THR A 27 25.66 -18.57 -49.84
C THR A 27 25.28 -18.33 -48.38
N LEU A 28 24.00 -18.01 -48.15
CA LEU A 28 23.44 -17.99 -46.81
C LEU A 28 23.26 -19.46 -46.40
N VAL A 29 24.28 -20.03 -45.77
CA VAL A 29 24.06 -21.21 -44.94
C VAL A 29 23.12 -20.74 -43.84
N ALA A 30 21.89 -21.23 -43.86
CA ALA A 30 20.93 -20.96 -42.81
C ALA A 30 21.56 -21.38 -41.49
N ALA A 31 21.73 -20.43 -40.56
CA ALA A 31 22.08 -20.76 -39.19
C ALA A 31 21.03 -21.77 -38.69
N PRO A 32 21.44 -22.87 -38.04
CA PRO A 32 20.47 -23.80 -37.47
C PRO A 32 19.55 -22.99 -36.57
N ALA A 33 18.24 -23.20 -36.69
CA ALA A 33 17.24 -22.51 -35.90
C ALA A 33 17.66 -22.59 -34.43
N ALA A 34 18.20 -21.48 -33.90
CA ALA A 34 18.64 -21.42 -32.54
C ALA A 34 17.42 -21.79 -31.70
N ALA A 35 17.50 -22.92 -31.00
CA ALA A 35 16.46 -23.35 -30.09
C ALA A 35 16.10 -22.14 -29.24
N SER A 36 14.84 -21.71 -29.28
CA SER A 36 14.36 -20.61 -28.47
C SER A 36 14.79 -20.89 -27.04
N PRO A 37 15.62 -20.03 -26.41
CA PRO A 37 16.02 -20.28 -25.05
C PRO A 37 14.74 -20.35 -24.23
N GLU A 38 14.54 -21.42 -23.45
CA GLU A 38 13.39 -21.58 -22.53
C GLU A 38 13.47 -20.61 -21.34
N LEU A 39 13.77 -19.36 -21.64
CA LEU A 39 13.84 -18.25 -20.71
C LEU A 39 12.51 -17.53 -20.86
N SER A 40 11.67 -17.63 -19.83
CA SER A 40 10.49 -16.79 -19.72
C SER A 40 10.87 -15.33 -19.94
N ASP A 41 10.12 -14.61 -20.78
CA ASP A 41 10.35 -13.20 -21.17
C ASP A 41 10.59 -12.25 -19.99
N ARG A 42 10.15 -12.64 -18.78
CA ARG A 42 10.34 -11.89 -17.56
C ARG A 42 10.96 -12.75 -16.45
N PRO A 43 12.02 -12.27 -15.77
CA PRO A 43 12.60 -12.99 -14.65
C PRO A 43 11.62 -13.07 -13.47
N GLN A 44 11.22 -14.27 -13.09
CA GLN A 44 10.35 -14.51 -11.94
C GLN A 44 11.16 -14.59 -10.64
N ARG A 45 10.92 -13.64 -9.73
CA ARG A 45 11.54 -13.64 -8.40
C ARG A 45 10.76 -14.55 -7.46
N ARG A 46 11.46 -15.37 -6.68
CA ARG A 46 10.85 -16.24 -5.66
C ARG A 46 10.30 -15.39 -4.50
N ASN A 47 9.04 -15.59 -4.16
CA ASN A 47 8.39 -14.96 -3.01
C ASN A 47 8.08 -16.00 -1.93
N PHE A 48 8.50 -15.73 -0.70
CA PHE A 48 8.21 -16.60 0.44
C PHE A 48 6.90 -16.20 1.11
N GLY A 49 5.85 -17.00 0.90
CA GLY A 49 4.57 -16.84 1.58
C GLY A 49 4.64 -17.19 3.07
N ALA A 50 3.69 -16.69 3.86
CA ALA A 50 3.65 -16.92 5.32
C ALA A 50 3.61 -18.42 5.69
N LYS A 51 2.78 -19.21 5.00
CA LYS A 51 2.67 -20.67 5.21
C LYS A 51 4.02 -21.38 4.98
N TYR A 52 4.73 -21.00 3.94
CA TYR A 52 6.05 -21.56 3.64
C TYR A 52 7.06 -21.22 4.74
N LYS A 53 7.11 -19.95 5.19
CA LYS A 53 7.99 -19.54 6.29
C LYS A 53 7.71 -20.31 7.58
N LEU A 54 6.45 -20.54 7.92
CA LEU A 54 6.05 -21.32 9.09
C LEU A 54 6.49 -22.78 8.99
N GLN A 55 6.26 -23.42 7.84
CA GLN A 55 6.69 -24.81 7.60
C GLN A 55 8.20 -24.98 7.81
N ILE A 56 9.01 -24.05 7.27
CA ILE A 56 10.46 -24.09 7.44
C ILE A 56 10.87 -23.84 8.89
N LEU A 57 10.22 -22.92 9.60
CA LEU A 57 10.49 -22.70 11.03
C LEU A 57 10.18 -23.95 11.85
N ASP A 58 9.05 -24.61 11.61
CA ASP A 58 8.67 -25.85 12.31
C ASP A 58 9.66 -26.99 12.00
N GLU A 59 10.12 -27.10 10.75
CA GLU A 59 11.13 -28.10 10.37
C GLU A 59 12.49 -27.84 11.05
N ILE A 60 12.90 -26.58 11.13
CA ILE A 60 14.13 -26.16 11.84
C ILE A 60 14.01 -26.42 13.34
N ASP A 61 12.85 -26.14 13.94
CA ASP A 61 12.62 -26.36 15.37
C ASP A 61 12.65 -27.86 15.71
N ARG A 62 12.14 -28.73 14.84
CA ARG A 62 12.29 -30.20 14.96
C ARG A 62 13.74 -30.66 14.80
N ALA A 63 14.52 -30.00 13.95
CA ALA A 63 15.90 -30.33 13.66
C ALA A 63 16.90 -29.80 14.71
N ALA A 64 16.46 -29.03 15.71
CA ALA A 64 17.32 -28.35 16.67
C ALA A 64 18.19 -29.28 17.54
N GLY A 65 17.81 -30.56 17.67
CA GLY A 65 18.56 -31.56 18.44
C GLY A 65 19.65 -32.30 17.65
N THR A 66 19.70 -32.16 16.32
CA THR A 66 20.62 -32.92 15.47
C THR A 66 21.73 -32.00 14.92
N PRO A 67 23.01 -32.28 15.24
CA PRO A 67 24.13 -31.50 14.70
C PRO A 67 24.09 -31.45 13.16
N GLY A 68 24.13 -30.25 12.60
CA GLY A 68 24.18 -30.03 11.15
C GLY A 68 22.84 -30.14 10.40
N ALA A 69 21.77 -30.65 11.02
CA ALA A 69 20.47 -30.82 10.36
C ALA A 69 19.83 -29.48 9.95
N ILE A 70 19.91 -28.46 10.81
CA ILE A 70 19.47 -27.09 10.47
C ILE A 70 20.19 -26.58 9.22
N GLY A 71 21.51 -26.78 9.15
CA GLY A 71 22.31 -26.36 8.00
C GLY A 71 21.95 -27.11 6.71
N ALA A 72 21.55 -28.38 6.81
CA ALA A 72 21.08 -29.16 5.65
C ALA A 72 19.76 -28.60 5.09
N ILE A 73 18.82 -28.26 5.98
CA ILE A 73 17.53 -27.63 5.59
C ILE A 73 17.77 -26.29 4.90
N LEU A 74 18.64 -25.44 5.46
CA LEU A 74 18.96 -24.13 4.89
C LEU A 74 19.52 -24.22 3.46
N ARG A 75 20.40 -25.20 3.20
CA ARG A 75 20.98 -25.41 1.86
C ARG A 75 19.95 -25.97 0.88
N ARG A 76 19.11 -26.91 1.33
CA ARG A 76 18.04 -27.50 0.50
C ARG A 76 17.06 -26.42 0.04
N GLU A 77 16.69 -25.51 0.95
CA GLU A 77 15.71 -24.48 0.66
C GLU A 77 16.32 -23.21 0.04
N GLY A 78 17.65 -23.07 0.04
CA GLY A 78 18.37 -21.88 -0.42
C GLY A 78 18.15 -20.66 0.49
N ILE A 79 18.00 -20.88 1.80
CA ILE A 79 17.69 -19.85 2.79
C ILE A 79 18.94 -19.57 3.64
N TYR A 80 19.16 -18.31 3.99
CA TYR A 80 20.27 -17.91 4.86
C TYR A 80 19.84 -17.82 6.33
N SER A 81 20.79 -17.93 7.26
CA SER A 81 20.53 -17.88 8.70
C SER A 81 19.87 -16.57 9.14
N SER A 82 20.20 -15.44 8.51
CA SER A 82 19.58 -14.13 8.77
C SER A 82 18.08 -14.09 8.47
N SER A 83 17.64 -14.83 7.45
CA SER A 83 16.21 -14.91 7.12
C SER A 83 15.44 -15.65 8.21
N ILE A 84 16.03 -16.70 8.79
CA ILE A 84 15.41 -17.47 9.87
C ILE A 84 15.31 -16.65 11.15
N THR A 85 16.34 -15.88 11.50
CA THR A 85 16.28 -15.01 12.69
C THR A 85 15.22 -13.93 12.53
N GLU A 86 15.09 -13.34 11.33
CA GLU A 86 14.01 -12.40 11.01
C GLU A 86 12.63 -13.08 11.13
N TRP A 87 12.45 -14.27 10.55
CA TRP A 87 11.16 -14.97 10.61
C TRP A 87 10.79 -15.39 12.04
N ARG A 88 11.76 -15.76 12.88
CA ARG A 88 11.54 -16.03 14.31
C ARG A 88 11.04 -14.79 15.05
N ARG A 89 11.64 -13.63 14.77
CA ARG A 89 11.20 -12.35 15.34
C ARG A 89 9.77 -12.01 14.89
N LEU A 90 9.47 -12.18 13.60
CA LEU A 90 8.14 -11.94 13.05
C LEU A 90 7.08 -12.91 13.60
N ARG A 91 7.44 -14.18 13.85
CA ARG A 91 6.58 -15.15 14.55
C ARG A 91 6.25 -14.70 15.97
N ALA A 92 7.24 -14.20 16.71
CA ALA A 92 7.05 -13.69 18.07
C ALA A 92 6.12 -12.48 18.14
N THR A 93 6.07 -11.65 17.09
CA THR A 93 5.17 -10.47 17.03
C THR A 93 3.72 -10.79 16.66
N GLY A 94 3.41 -12.02 16.24
CA GLY A 94 2.07 -12.44 15.83
C GLY A 94 2.14 -13.41 14.67
N ALA A 95 1.76 -14.68 14.92
CA ALA A 95 2.12 -15.87 14.14
C ALA A 95 1.61 -15.95 12.69
N TYR A 96 0.98 -14.91 12.14
CA TYR A 96 0.53 -14.91 10.73
C TYR A 96 0.68 -13.54 10.06
N GLU A 97 0.25 -12.47 10.74
CA GLU A 97 0.35 -11.11 10.20
C GLU A 97 1.80 -10.68 9.98
N GLY A 98 2.71 -11.00 10.93
CA GLY A 98 4.13 -10.65 10.83
C GLY A 98 4.86 -11.37 9.69
N LEU A 99 4.45 -12.57 9.30
CA LEU A 99 5.10 -13.36 8.25
C LEU A 99 4.51 -13.09 6.86
N SER A 100 3.29 -12.55 6.80
CA SER A 100 2.63 -12.16 5.57
C SER A 100 3.29 -10.92 4.96
N PRO A 101 3.42 -10.83 3.62
CA PRO A 101 3.88 -9.61 2.97
C PRO A 101 2.88 -8.48 3.25
N VAL A 102 3.23 -7.57 4.16
CA VAL A 102 2.42 -6.37 4.41
C VAL A 102 2.48 -5.49 3.17
N LYS A 103 1.33 -5.24 2.54
CA LYS A 103 1.23 -4.28 1.43
C LYS A 103 1.68 -2.91 1.96
N ARG A 104 2.78 -2.40 1.40
CA ARG A 104 3.28 -1.06 1.72
C ARG A 104 2.32 -0.03 1.13
N GLY A 105 1.91 0.95 1.92
CA GLY A 105 1.00 2.02 1.52
C GLY A 105 0.03 2.39 2.65
N PRO A 106 -0.75 3.48 2.48
CA PRO A 106 -1.80 3.84 3.41
C PRO A 106 -2.75 2.65 3.60
N LYS A 107 -2.84 2.15 4.84
CA LYS A 107 -3.81 1.10 5.16
C LYS A 107 -5.20 1.68 4.86
N PRO A 108 -6.06 1.00 4.07
CA PRO A 108 -7.44 1.45 3.94
C PRO A 108 -8.04 1.43 5.35
N MET A 109 -8.32 2.61 5.90
CA MET A 109 -9.07 2.69 7.16
C MET A 109 -10.36 1.93 6.91
N ALA A 110 -10.60 0.86 7.67
CA ALA A 110 -11.90 0.25 7.72
C ALA A 110 -12.89 1.38 7.98
N SER A 111 -13.85 1.57 7.07
CA SER A 111 -14.86 2.60 7.21
C SER A 111 -15.64 2.29 8.48
N ASN A 112 -15.24 2.90 9.59
CA ASN A 112 -15.89 2.68 10.87
C ASN A 112 -17.34 3.14 10.70
N PRO A 113 -18.35 2.25 10.79
CA PRO A 113 -19.75 2.64 10.57
C PRO A 113 -20.17 3.81 11.46
N VAL A 114 -19.63 3.85 12.69
CA VAL A 114 -19.77 4.93 13.67
C VAL A 114 -19.30 6.29 13.14
N SER A 115 -18.30 6.35 12.26
CA SER A 115 -17.80 7.61 11.72
C SER A 115 -18.78 8.25 10.73
N ALA A 116 -19.52 7.44 9.97
CA ALA A 116 -20.54 7.90 9.05
C ALA A 116 -21.77 8.44 9.80
N GLU A 117 -22.23 7.70 10.81
CA GLU A 117 -23.34 8.11 11.70
C GLU A 117 -23.01 9.41 12.43
N HIS A 118 -21.80 9.52 12.99
CA HIS A 118 -21.36 10.73 13.67
C HIS A 118 -21.28 11.95 12.74
N ALA A 119 -20.89 11.76 11.47
CA ALA A 119 -20.89 12.82 10.48
C ALA A 119 -22.31 13.29 10.11
N GLN A 120 -23.26 12.35 10.00
CA GLN A 120 -24.67 12.67 9.77
C GLN A 120 -25.27 13.44 10.95
N LEU A 121 -25.06 12.94 12.17
CA LEU A 121 -25.56 13.56 13.39
C LEU A 121 -25.05 15.00 13.56
N LYS A 122 -23.77 15.25 13.26
CA LYS A 122 -23.19 16.61 13.28
C LYS A 122 -23.85 17.56 12.29
N ARG A 123 -24.23 17.08 11.10
CA ARG A 123 -24.93 17.91 10.10
C ARG A 123 -26.32 18.27 10.56
N GLU A 124 -27.04 17.31 11.15
CA GLU A 124 -28.37 17.54 11.70
C GLU A 124 -28.34 18.51 12.87
N HIS A 125 -27.40 18.33 13.81
CA HIS A 125 -27.20 19.25 14.92
C HIS A 125 -26.98 20.69 14.43
N LYS A 126 -26.07 20.88 13.46
CA LYS A 126 -25.81 22.20 12.88
C LYS A 126 -27.06 22.80 12.21
N ARG A 127 -27.84 21.99 11.50
CA ARG A 127 -29.09 22.44 10.86
C ARG A 127 -30.14 22.88 11.89
N LEU A 128 -30.30 22.10 12.96
CA LEU A 128 -31.24 22.41 14.03
C LEU A 128 -30.82 23.67 14.78
N GLN A 129 -29.52 23.81 15.08
CA GLN A 129 -28.97 24.99 15.73
C GLN A 129 -29.20 26.26 14.90
N GLN A 130 -28.96 26.22 13.58
CA GLN A 130 -29.25 27.35 12.69
C GLN A 130 -30.75 27.70 12.65
N ARG A 131 -31.64 26.71 12.75
CA ARG A 131 -33.08 26.95 12.80
C ARG A 131 -33.50 27.61 14.12
N LEU A 132 -32.87 27.18 15.21
CA LEU A 132 -33.06 27.73 16.54
C LEU A 132 -32.61 29.20 16.58
N GLU A 133 -31.39 29.49 16.13
CA GLU A 133 -30.86 30.86 16.02
C GLU A 133 -31.77 31.79 15.21
N ARG A 134 -32.33 31.30 14.09
CA ARG A 134 -33.28 32.07 13.28
C ARG A 134 -34.59 32.33 14.01
N ALA A 135 -35.10 31.34 14.74
CA ALA A 135 -36.34 31.47 15.50
C ALA A 135 -36.15 32.46 16.67
N GLU A 136 -35.04 32.37 17.38
CA GLU A 136 -34.65 33.31 18.43
C GLU A 136 -34.53 34.73 17.89
N ALA A 137 -33.88 34.92 16.73
CA ALA A 137 -33.78 36.24 16.10
C ALA A 137 -35.16 36.83 15.74
N VAL A 138 -36.10 36.00 15.25
CA VAL A 138 -37.48 36.45 14.98
C VAL A 138 -38.19 36.84 16.27
N ILE A 139 -38.07 36.04 17.32
CA ILE A 139 -38.65 36.34 18.63
C ILE A 139 -38.05 37.64 19.19
N GLU A 140 -36.75 37.84 19.04
CA GLU A 140 -36.07 39.06 19.50
C GLU A 140 -36.57 40.30 18.76
N ILE A 141 -36.76 40.21 17.44
CA ILE A 141 -37.35 41.30 16.63
C ILE A 141 -38.78 41.58 17.10
N GLN A 142 -39.59 40.54 17.31
CA GLN A 142 -40.97 40.70 17.81
C GLN A 142 -40.99 41.39 19.18
N LYS A 143 -40.13 40.96 20.11
CA LYS A 143 -39.96 41.59 21.42
C LYS A 143 -39.56 43.07 21.32
N LYS A 144 -38.62 43.40 20.42
CA LYS A 144 -38.18 44.78 20.16
C LYS A 144 -39.32 45.65 19.60
N VAL A 145 -40.07 45.16 18.62
CA VAL A 145 -41.20 45.88 18.01
C VAL A 145 -42.32 46.13 19.02
N ALA A 146 -42.68 45.13 19.81
CA ALA A 146 -43.71 45.26 20.83
C ALA A 146 -43.33 46.26 21.93
N ARG A 147 -42.05 46.28 22.36
CA ARG A 147 -41.54 47.32 23.27
C ARG A 147 -41.68 48.74 22.69
N LEU A 148 -41.40 48.92 21.40
CA LEU A 148 -41.55 50.23 20.74
C LEU A 148 -43.01 50.70 20.66
N ILE A 149 -43.96 49.76 20.51
CA ILE A 149 -45.39 50.06 20.38
C ILE A 149 -46.10 50.09 21.75
N GLY A 150 -45.38 49.82 22.85
CA GLY A 150 -45.90 49.91 24.21
C GLY A 150 -46.70 48.67 24.67
N PHE A 151 -46.50 47.53 24.01
CA PHE A 151 -47.03 46.25 24.50
C PHE A 151 -46.13 45.72 25.62
N PRO A 152 -46.66 45.46 26.83
CA PRO A 152 -45.89 44.84 27.91
C PRO A 152 -45.62 43.38 27.53
N ILE A 153 -44.34 43.02 27.42
CA ILE A 153 -43.90 41.63 27.28
C ILE A 153 -43.05 41.29 28.50
N GLU A 154 -43.41 40.21 29.19
CA GLU A 154 -42.60 39.65 30.26
C GLU A 154 -41.33 39.03 29.66
N ASP A 155 -40.16 39.49 30.12
CA ASP A 155 -38.89 38.87 29.77
C ASP A 155 -38.76 37.58 30.58
N ASP A 156 -39.24 36.48 30.02
CA ASP A 156 -38.90 35.11 30.47
C ASP A 156 -37.42 34.83 30.15
N GLU A 157 -36.50 35.53 30.82
CA GLU A 157 -35.12 35.08 30.99
C GLU A 157 -35.15 33.95 32.02
N LYS A 158 -35.11 32.69 31.55
CA LYS A 158 -34.78 31.57 32.42
C LYS A 158 -33.29 31.64 32.81
N PRO A 159 -32.96 31.33 34.08
CA PRO A 159 -31.60 31.40 34.61
C PRO A 159 -30.63 30.37 33.99
#